data_AF-A0A0S2JFC8-F1
#
_entry.id   AF-A0A0S2JFC8-F1
#
_cell.length_a   1.000
_cell.length_b   1.000
_cell.length_c   1.000
_cell.angle_alpha   90.00
_cell.angle_beta   90.00
_cell.angle_gamma   90.00
#
_symmetry.space_group_name_H-M   'P 1'
#
loop_
_entity.id
_entity.type
_entity.pdbx_description
1 polymer ?
#
loop_
_entity_poly.entity_id
_entity_poly.type
_entity_poly.pdbx_seq_one_letter_code
_entity_poly.pdbx_strand_id
1 'polypeptide(L)'
;MGANNKEIAKYLLLIKKITAWKIKSPDHKYLVDDVVQEVFLKLFKQNFFDENKFESEDDRKMITSYIRRTVHSCYLDQLIVLGFIRRLTKAERLSLVGPYENIKKKKIEDTCEGDIALPPIESPEQYIFVKEAYQWIKSCFDKLLLNISNFDRQKFFEAAFWDFNEYDLPLNKLAVHIGYSSSNPTQELKRFIDKISLCTQPHGVVVTNPHEQIQFLRELIAHSEERT
;
A
#
# COMPACT_ATOMS: atom_id res chain seq x y z
N MET A 1 -11.27 -18.19 25.16
CA MET A 1 -10.92 -19.39 24.38
C MET A 1 -9.64 -19.03 23.64
N GLY A 2 -8.48 -19.39 24.17
CA GLY A 2 -7.19 -18.92 23.64
C GLY A 2 -6.86 -19.57 22.30
N ALA A 3 -6.27 -18.81 21.39
CA ALA A 3 -5.75 -19.30 20.12
C ALA A 3 -5.00 -20.64 20.29
N ASN A 4 -5.33 -21.61 19.44
CA ASN A 4 -4.69 -22.91 19.43
C ASN A 4 -3.18 -22.73 19.23
N ASN A 5 -2.33 -23.43 19.98
CA ASN A 5 -0.86 -23.33 19.90
C ASN A 5 -0.32 -23.41 18.47
N LYS A 6 -1.02 -24.13 17.57
CA LYS A 6 -0.70 -24.20 16.13
C LYS A 6 -0.90 -22.88 15.37
N GLU A 7 -1.90 -22.08 15.74
CA GLU A 7 -2.17 -20.76 15.14
C GLU A 7 -1.16 -19.72 15.61
N ILE A 8 -0.89 -19.68 16.91
CA ILE A 8 0.14 -18.80 17.49
C ILE A 8 1.51 -19.06 16.82
N ALA A 9 1.84 -20.32 16.55
CA ALA A 9 3.05 -20.67 15.82
C ALA A 9 3.08 -20.09 14.39
N LYS A 10 1.94 -20.07 13.68
CA LYS A 10 1.83 -19.44 12.34
C LYS A 10 2.10 -17.93 12.42
N TYR A 11 1.52 -17.25 13.41
CA TYR A 11 1.78 -15.83 13.65
C TYR A 11 3.25 -15.56 13.96
N LEU A 12 3.86 -16.34 14.84
CA LEU A 12 5.27 -16.18 15.20
C LEU A 12 6.18 -16.36 13.98
N LEU A 13 5.92 -17.36 13.13
CA LEU A 13 6.67 -17.57 11.89
C LEU A 13 6.50 -16.40 10.91
N LEU A 14 5.28 -15.87 10.80
CA LEU A 14 4.98 -14.73 9.94
C LEU A 14 5.71 -13.46 10.42
N ILE A 15 5.66 -13.18 11.73
CA ILE A 15 6.37 -12.06 12.36
C ILE A 15 7.88 -12.18 12.11
N LYS A 16 8.47 -13.35 12.34
CA LYS A 16 9.90 -13.61 12.08
C LYS A 16 10.26 -13.37 10.62
N LYS A 17 9.48 -13.92 9.69
CA LYS A 17 9.70 -13.75 8.24
C LYS A 17 9.65 -12.29 7.82
N ILE A 18 8.66 -11.55 8.30
CA ILE A 18 8.48 -10.12 7.99
C ILE A 18 9.61 -9.29 8.59
N THR A 19 10.01 -9.58 9.83
CA THR A 19 11.08 -8.85 10.53
C THR A 19 12.42 -9.04 9.84
N ALA A 20 12.77 -10.29 9.48
CA ALA A 20 13.98 -10.57 8.71
C ALA A 20 13.98 -9.89 7.33
N TRP A 21 12.81 -9.77 6.69
CA TRP A 21 12.70 -9.03 5.44
C TRP A 21 12.81 -7.51 5.61
N LYS A 22 12.35 -6.95 6.73
CA LYS A 22 12.43 -5.52 7.03
C LYS A 22 13.84 -5.09 7.42
N ILE A 23 14.53 -5.87 8.25
CA ILE A 23 15.85 -5.57 8.80
C ILE A 23 16.92 -6.30 7.98
N LYS A 24 17.26 -5.72 6.82
CA LYS A 24 18.27 -6.30 5.90
C LYS A 24 19.70 -5.86 6.20
N SER A 25 19.87 -4.75 6.93
CA SER A 25 21.19 -4.19 7.20
C SER A 25 21.99 -5.16 8.09
N PRO A 26 23.22 -5.56 7.70
CA PRO A 26 24.09 -6.38 8.53
C PRO A 26 24.28 -5.78 9.93
N ASP A 27 24.42 -4.45 9.99
CA ASP A 27 24.65 -3.69 11.22
C ASP A 27 23.45 -3.73 12.18
N HIS A 28 22.26 -4.07 11.70
CA HIS A 28 21.04 -4.09 12.52
C HIS A 28 20.54 -5.51 12.78
N LYS A 29 21.30 -6.56 12.38
CA LYS A 29 20.88 -7.95 12.57
C LYS A 29 20.60 -8.31 14.04
N TYR A 30 21.33 -7.71 14.97
CA TYR A 30 21.14 -7.93 16.40
C TYR A 30 19.75 -7.47 16.90
N LEU A 31 19.08 -6.57 16.18
CA LEU A 31 17.73 -6.08 16.51
C LEU A 31 16.61 -7.04 16.11
N VAL A 32 16.89 -8.06 15.32
CA VAL A 32 15.84 -8.91 14.74
C VAL A 32 15.03 -9.63 15.82
N ASP A 33 15.70 -10.25 16.78
CA ASP A 33 15.02 -11.01 17.83
C ASP A 33 14.25 -10.10 18.79
N ASP A 34 14.82 -8.94 19.13
CA ASP A 34 14.16 -7.94 19.98
C ASP A 34 12.89 -7.41 19.32
N VAL A 35 12.97 -7.04 18.04
CA VAL A 35 11.80 -6.57 17.27
C VAL A 35 10.75 -7.66 17.14
N VAL A 36 11.14 -8.93 16.92
CA VAL A 36 10.18 -10.05 16.88
C VAL A 36 9.43 -10.19 18.20
N GLN A 37 10.16 -10.14 19.34
CA GLN A 37 9.56 -10.27 20.66
C GLN A 37 8.63 -9.10 20.99
N GLU A 38 9.04 -7.87 20.71
CA GLU A 38 8.21 -6.69 20.93
C GLU A 38 6.94 -6.70 20.08
N VAL A 39 7.05 -7.08 18.81
CA VAL A 39 5.88 -7.22 17.93
C VAL A 39 4.93 -8.28 18.48
N PHE A 40 5.45 -9.44 18.88
CA PHE A 40 4.62 -10.49 19.47
C PHE A 40 3.90 -10.02 20.72
N LEU A 41 4.61 -9.38 21.66
CA LEU A 41 4.04 -8.83 22.89
C LEU A 41 3.00 -7.75 22.62
N LYS A 42 3.23 -6.89 21.63
CA LYS A 42 2.31 -5.82 21.26
C LYS A 42 1.00 -6.38 20.70
N LEU A 43 1.09 -7.35 19.79
CA LEU A 43 -0.07 -8.05 19.22
C LEU A 43 -0.82 -8.87 20.28
N PHE A 44 -0.09 -9.51 21.20
CA PHE A 44 -0.67 -10.27 22.30
C PHE A 44 -1.50 -9.37 23.23
N LYS A 45 -0.96 -8.21 23.62
CA LYS A 45 -1.66 -7.23 24.48
C LYS A 45 -2.92 -6.65 23.82
N GLN A 46 -2.96 -6.64 22.49
CA GLN A 46 -4.10 -6.18 21.69
C GLN A 46 -5.09 -7.29 21.39
N ASN A 47 -4.94 -8.50 21.96
CA ASN A 47 -5.81 -9.64 21.69
C ASN A 47 -5.89 -10.06 20.20
N PHE A 48 -4.90 -9.63 19.40
CA PHE A 48 -4.93 -9.72 17.94
C PHE A 48 -5.05 -11.15 17.41
N PHE A 49 -4.42 -12.12 18.09
CA PHE A 49 -4.40 -13.53 17.67
C PHE A 49 -5.75 -14.25 17.86
N ASP A 50 -6.58 -13.74 18.77
CA ASP A 50 -7.90 -14.29 19.03
C ASP A 50 -8.93 -13.68 18.06
N GLU A 51 -8.79 -12.39 17.74
CA GLU A 51 -9.70 -11.62 16.86
C GLU A 51 -9.45 -11.82 15.37
N ASN A 52 -8.23 -12.18 14.98
CA ASN A 52 -7.88 -12.37 13.58
C ASN A 52 -7.61 -13.84 13.31
N LYS A 53 -8.25 -14.42 12.29
CA LYS A 53 -8.08 -15.81 11.89
C LYS A 53 -7.69 -15.90 10.42
N PHE A 54 -6.86 -16.88 10.08
CA PHE A 54 -6.37 -17.09 8.71
C PHE A 54 -7.39 -17.90 7.87
N GLU A 55 -8.63 -17.42 7.79
CA GLU A 55 -9.74 -18.14 7.15
C GLU A 55 -9.77 -17.92 5.63
N SER A 56 -9.54 -16.68 5.17
CA SER A 56 -9.46 -16.33 3.76
C SER A 56 -8.10 -15.80 3.31
N GLU A 57 -7.91 -15.66 1.99
CA GLU A 57 -6.73 -14.99 1.43
C GLU A 57 -6.71 -13.49 1.73
N ASP A 58 -7.88 -12.85 1.86
CA ASP A 58 -7.97 -11.44 2.22
C ASP A 58 -7.64 -11.21 3.70
N ASP A 59 -8.07 -12.11 4.60
CA ASP A 59 -7.64 -12.09 6.00
C ASP A 59 -6.12 -12.24 6.11
N ARG A 60 -5.53 -13.13 5.32
CA ARG A 60 -4.07 -13.30 5.26
C ARG A 60 -3.37 -12.03 4.82
N LYS A 61 -3.88 -11.32 3.82
CA LYS A 61 -3.32 -10.03 3.37
C LYS A 61 -3.46 -8.98 4.47
N MET A 62 -4.63 -8.86 5.09
CA MET A 62 -4.90 -7.92 6.17
C MET A 62 -3.97 -8.14 7.36
N ILE A 63 -3.93 -9.39 7.87
CA ILE A 63 -3.06 -9.81 8.97
C ILE A 63 -1.59 -9.52 8.63
N THR A 64 -1.14 -9.87 7.42
CA THR A 64 0.24 -9.64 6.98
C THR A 64 0.57 -8.15 6.91
N SER A 65 -0.36 -7.34 6.42
CA SER A 65 -0.22 -5.88 6.35
C SER A 65 -0.09 -5.26 7.74
N TYR A 66 -0.95 -5.68 8.67
CA TYR A 66 -0.91 -5.23 10.06
C TYR A 66 0.42 -5.58 10.71
N ILE A 67 0.84 -6.85 10.62
CA ILE A 67 2.12 -7.30 11.18
C ILE A 67 3.30 -6.54 10.55
N ARG A 68 3.29 -6.27 9.24
CA ARG A 68 4.32 -5.44 8.58
C ARG A 68 4.42 -4.04 9.16
N ARG A 69 3.28 -3.40 9.44
CA ARG A 69 3.24 -2.07 10.07
C ARG A 69 3.75 -2.13 11.52
N THR A 70 3.32 -3.12 12.29
CA THR A 70 3.76 -3.31 13.67
C THR A 70 5.26 -3.57 13.75
N VAL A 71 5.81 -4.42 12.88
CA VAL A 71 7.26 -4.65 12.73
C VAL A 71 7.99 -3.35 12.38
N HIS A 72 7.44 -2.55 11.47
CA HIS A 72 8.07 -1.28 11.11
C HIS A 72 8.11 -0.32 12.31
N SER A 73 7.02 -0.22 13.07
CA SER A 73 6.96 0.60 14.28
C SER A 73 7.97 0.16 15.32
N CYS A 74 7.97 -1.11 15.72
CA CYS A 74 8.88 -1.63 16.73
C CYS A 74 10.35 -1.46 16.32
N TYR A 75 10.66 -1.68 15.04
CA TYR A 75 12.00 -1.42 14.52
C TYR A 75 12.40 0.06 14.60
N LEU A 76 11.49 0.99 14.28
CA LEU A 76 11.79 2.42 14.45
C LEU A 76 11.97 2.80 15.92
N ASP A 77 11.17 2.22 16.82
CA ASP A 77 11.30 2.43 18.27
C ASP A 77 12.68 1.97 18.76
N GLN A 78 13.16 0.80 18.31
CA GLN A 78 14.51 0.31 18.60
C GLN A 78 15.60 1.24 18.07
N LEU A 79 15.47 1.71 16.82
CA LEU A 79 16.43 2.66 16.25
C LEU A 79 16.45 3.98 17.02
N ILE A 80 15.31 4.47 17.51
CA ILE A 80 15.22 5.67 18.37
C ILE A 80 15.94 5.44 19.70
N VAL A 81 15.69 4.32 20.37
CA VAL A 81 16.32 3.99 21.66
C VAL A 81 17.84 3.93 21.52
N LEU A 82 18.34 3.44 20.39
CA LEU A 82 19.76 3.37 20.06
C LEU A 82 20.35 4.68 19.52
N GLY A 83 19.56 5.75 19.40
CA GLY A 83 20.02 7.08 18.98
C GLY A 83 20.31 7.21 17.49
N PHE A 84 19.77 6.33 16.63
CA PHE A 84 19.94 6.44 15.18
C PHE A 84 19.23 7.68 14.62
N ILE A 85 19.94 8.38 13.74
CA ILE A 85 19.45 9.55 13.00
C ILE A 85 19.08 9.09 11.58
N ARG A 86 17.90 9.45 11.08
CA ARG A 86 17.47 9.07 9.72
C ARG A 86 17.90 10.11 8.69
N ARG A 87 18.11 9.65 7.46
CA ARG A 87 18.32 10.55 6.32
C ARG A 87 16.98 11.12 5.84
N LEU A 88 16.94 12.42 5.59
CA LEU A 88 15.77 13.12 5.04
C LEU A 88 15.52 12.72 3.59
N THR A 89 14.24 12.51 3.25
CA THR A 89 13.80 12.29 1.87
C THR A 89 13.97 13.56 1.04
N LYS A 90 13.94 13.43 -0.30
CA LYS A 90 14.15 14.59 -1.19
C LYS A 90 13.12 15.71 -0.96
N ALA A 91 11.87 15.35 -0.66
CA ALA A 91 10.81 16.32 -0.36
C ALA A 91 11.04 17.05 0.98
N GLU A 92 11.47 16.32 2.01
CA GLU A 92 11.70 16.90 3.34
C GLU A 92 12.96 17.78 3.41
N ARG A 93 13.92 17.59 2.50
CA ARG A 93 15.10 18.46 2.38
C ARG A 93 14.78 19.86 1.86
N LEU A 94 13.62 20.05 1.21
CA LEU A 94 13.23 21.37 0.70
C LEU A 94 12.84 22.32 1.83
N SER A 95 12.43 21.78 3.00
CA SER A 95 11.93 22.54 4.13
C SER A 95 12.86 22.55 5.37
N LEU A 96 13.95 21.78 5.36
CA LEU A 96 14.85 21.63 6.50
C LEU A 96 16.32 21.84 6.11
N VAL A 97 17.09 22.46 7.00
CA VAL A 97 18.53 22.67 6.84
C VAL A 97 19.27 21.41 7.28
N GLY A 98 19.48 20.47 6.35
CA GLY A 98 20.38 19.33 6.55
C GLY A 98 19.96 18.04 5.84
N PRO A 99 20.84 17.02 5.77
CA PRO A 99 20.52 15.74 5.15
C PRO A 99 19.89 14.73 6.11
N TYR A 100 19.86 15.02 7.42
CA TYR A 100 19.51 14.07 8.47
C TYR A 100 18.59 14.72 9.52
N GLU A 101 17.68 13.92 10.10
CA GLU A 101 16.86 14.29 11.26
C GLU A 101 16.71 13.12 12.23
N ASN A 102 16.43 13.41 13.50
CA ASN A 102 16.08 12.36 14.47
C ASN A 102 14.81 11.63 14.02
N ILE A 103 14.75 10.32 14.26
CA ILE A 103 13.54 9.54 13.99
C ILE A 103 12.44 10.05 14.94
N LYS A 104 11.41 10.68 14.38
CA LYS A 104 10.26 11.18 15.13
C LYS A 104 9.32 10.02 15.46
N LYS A 105 8.91 9.89 16.72
CA LYS A 105 7.78 9.03 17.11
C LYS A 105 6.50 9.65 16.55
N LYS A 106 5.89 9.03 15.54
CA LYS A 106 4.42 9.10 15.44
C LYS A 106 3.90 8.11 16.47
N LYS A 107 3.39 8.61 17.59
CA LYS A 107 2.70 7.77 18.57
C LYS A 107 1.60 7.01 17.83
N ILE A 108 1.63 5.68 17.93
CA ILE A 108 0.45 4.84 17.68
C ILE A 108 -0.35 4.93 18.99
N GLU A 109 -0.95 6.08 19.26
CA GLU A 109 -1.99 6.20 20.28
C GLU A 109 -3.31 6.27 19.51
N ASP A 110 -4.20 5.33 19.83
CA ASP A 110 -5.58 5.17 19.34
C ASP A 110 -5.80 4.95 17.84
N THR A 111 -5.16 3.92 17.31
CA THR A 111 -5.63 3.26 16.09
C THR A 111 -6.83 2.38 16.46
N CYS A 112 -7.99 3.01 16.69
CA CYS A 112 -9.28 2.32 16.69
C CYS A 112 -9.40 1.45 15.43
N GLU A 113 -10.22 0.40 15.48
CA GLU A 113 -10.53 -0.50 14.34
C GLU A 113 -10.89 0.24 13.02
N GLY A 114 -11.22 1.53 13.10
CA GLY A 114 -11.46 2.42 11.94
C GLY A 114 -10.24 2.71 11.05
N ASP A 115 -9.00 2.48 11.50
CA ASP A 115 -7.78 2.69 10.69
C ASP A 115 -7.32 1.40 9.96
N ILE A 116 -7.97 0.26 10.23
CA ILE A 116 -7.78 -1.03 9.54
C ILE A 116 -8.82 -1.18 8.43
N ALA A 117 -10.03 -0.67 8.65
CA ALA A 117 -10.96 -0.42 7.56
C ALA A 117 -10.43 0.75 6.71
N LEU A 118 -10.69 0.70 5.39
CA LEU A 118 -10.72 1.94 4.61
C LEU A 118 -11.55 2.96 5.41
N PRO A 119 -11.08 4.21 5.63
CA PRO A 119 -11.83 5.16 6.43
C PRO A 119 -13.26 5.14 5.90
N PRO A 120 -14.24 4.76 6.72
CA PRO A 120 -15.61 4.70 6.24
C PRO A 120 -15.91 6.09 5.71
N ILE A 121 -16.55 6.17 4.55
CA ILE A 121 -16.98 7.45 4.03
C ILE A 121 -17.86 8.09 5.10
N GLU A 122 -17.34 9.11 5.78
CA GLU A 122 -17.93 9.68 6.98
C GLU A 122 -19.09 10.62 6.62
N SER A 123 -19.12 11.13 5.38
CA SER A 123 -20.19 11.97 4.87
C SER A 123 -20.64 11.60 3.44
N PRO A 124 -21.92 11.80 3.08
CA PRO A 124 -22.41 11.64 1.72
C PRO A 124 -21.60 12.43 0.68
N GLU A 125 -21.04 13.57 1.07
CA GLU A 125 -20.20 14.44 0.23
C GLU A 125 -18.87 13.76 -0.13
N GLN A 126 -18.26 13.03 0.81
CA GLN A 126 -17.06 12.24 0.55
C GLN A 126 -17.34 11.10 -0.45
N TYR A 127 -18.53 10.48 -0.41
CA TYR A 127 -18.90 9.42 -1.36
C TYR A 127 -19.09 9.98 -2.77
N ILE A 128 -19.77 11.13 -2.87
CA ILE A 128 -19.91 11.85 -4.13
C ILE A 128 -18.53 12.18 -4.69
N PHE A 129 -17.63 12.72 -3.87
CA PHE A 129 -16.27 13.04 -4.30
C PHE A 129 -15.48 11.81 -4.75
N VAL A 130 -15.55 10.67 -4.05
CA VAL A 130 -14.88 9.42 -4.45
C VAL A 130 -15.40 8.93 -5.80
N LYS A 131 -16.72 8.97 -6.00
CA LYS A 131 -17.36 8.56 -7.26
C LYS A 131 -16.98 9.50 -8.40
N GLU A 132 -16.99 10.80 -8.16
CA GLU A 132 -16.57 11.81 -9.12
C GLU A 132 -15.09 11.68 -9.47
N ALA A 133 -14.22 11.46 -8.48
CA ALA A 133 -12.79 11.23 -8.70
C ALA A 133 -12.52 10.02 -9.59
N TYR A 134 -13.20 8.90 -9.33
CA TYR A 134 -13.13 7.72 -10.19
C TYR A 134 -13.62 8.01 -11.61
N GLN A 135 -14.74 8.73 -11.74
CA GLN A 135 -15.29 9.11 -13.05
C GLN A 135 -14.38 10.08 -13.81
N TRP A 136 -13.73 11.03 -13.15
CA TRP A 136 -12.77 11.95 -13.78
C TRP A 136 -11.55 11.18 -14.28
N ILE A 137 -10.99 10.27 -13.46
CA ILE A 137 -9.88 9.41 -13.88
C ILE A 137 -10.29 8.59 -15.10
N LYS A 138 -11.46 7.94 -15.06
CA LYS A 138 -11.99 7.13 -16.16
C LYS A 138 -12.20 7.96 -17.43
N SER A 139 -12.84 9.13 -17.34
CA SER A 139 -13.06 10.00 -18.49
C SER A 139 -11.76 10.51 -19.10
N CYS A 140 -10.78 10.90 -18.27
CA CYS A 140 -9.45 11.30 -18.73
C CYS A 140 -8.70 10.14 -19.39
N PHE A 141 -8.78 8.93 -18.81
CA PHE A 141 -8.20 7.72 -19.37
C PHE A 141 -8.81 7.42 -20.76
N ASP A 142 -10.14 7.35 -20.87
CA ASP A 142 -10.84 7.02 -22.11
C ASP A 142 -10.53 8.04 -23.22
N LYS A 143 -10.54 9.35 -22.89
CA LYS A 143 -10.17 10.41 -23.83
C LYS A 143 -8.75 10.27 -24.34
N LEU A 144 -7.80 9.92 -23.47
CA LEU A 144 -6.40 9.73 -23.85
C LEU A 144 -6.19 8.44 -24.63
N LEU A 145 -6.96 7.39 -24.32
CA LEU A 145 -6.91 6.10 -25.00
C LEU A 145 -7.41 6.21 -26.45
N LEU A 146 -8.47 6.99 -26.69
CA LEU A 146 -9.01 7.28 -28.03
C LEU A 146 -7.97 7.91 -28.98
N ASN A 147 -6.98 8.62 -28.44
CA ASN A 147 -5.92 9.24 -29.22
C ASN A 147 -4.81 8.26 -29.63
N ILE A 148 -4.87 7.00 -29.20
CA ILE A 148 -3.86 5.98 -29.51
C ILE A 148 -4.36 5.13 -30.68
N SER A 149 -3.63 5.15 -31.80
CA SER A 149 -4.01 4.34 -32.98
C SER A 149 -3.60 2.87 -32.88
N ASN A 150 -2.66 2.52 -32.01
CA ASN A 150 -2.16 1.16 -31.86
C ASN A 150 -3.00 0.37 -30.85
N PHE A 151 -3.65 -0.68 -31.33
CA PHE A 151 -4.57 -1.51 -30.56
C PHE A 151 -3.87 -2.31 -29.43
N ASP A 152 -2.70 -2.89 -29.68
CA ASP A 152 -1.96 -3.64 -28.67
C ASP A 152 -1.48 -2.72 -27.53
N ARG A 153 -1.17 -1.47 -27.87
CA ARG A 153 -0.82 -0.43 -26.90
C ARG A 153 -2.03 -0.01 -26.05
N GLN A 154 -3.21 0.11 -26.66
CA GLN A 154 -4.45 0.40 -25.93
C GLN A 154 -4.74 -0.72 -24.92
N LYS A 155 -4.74 -1.98 -25.38
CA LYS A 155 -4.94 -3.15 -24.52
C LYS A 155 -3.92 -3.22 -23.38
N PHE A 156 -2.65 -2.94 -23.68
CA PHE A 156 -1.63 -2.90 -22.65
C PHE A 156 -1.91 -1.82 -21.60
N PHE A 157 -2.30 -0.61 -22.00
CA PHE A 157 -2.62 0.45 -21.05
C PHE A 157 -3.89 0.16 -20.25
N GLU A 158 -4.91 -0.46 -20.86
CA GLU A 158 -6.10 -0.91 -20.13
C GLU A 158 -5.75 -1.93 -19.06
N ALA A 159 -5.10 -3.04 -19.47
CA ALA A 159 -4.74 -4.11 -18.55
C ALA A 159 -3.76 -3.64 -17.47
N ALA A 160 -2.79 -2.81 -17.83
CA ALA A 160 -1.83 -2.29 -16.88
C ALA A 160 -2.45 -1.25 -15.93
N PHE A 161 -3.49 -0.53 -16.31
CA PHE A 161 -4.04 0.55 -15.49
C PHE A 161 -5.23 0.11 -14.64
N TRP A 162 -6.12 -0.72 -15.19
CA TRP A 162 -7.36 -1.15 -14.54
C TRP A 162 -7.28 -2.54 -13.93
N ASP A 163 -6.53 -3.45 -14.57
CA ASP A 163 -6.63 -4.89 -14.31
C ASP A 163 -5.27 -5.49 -13.88
N PHE A 164 -4.30 -4.65 -13.52
CA PHE A 164 -2.92 -5.07 -13.29
C PHE A 164 -2.80 -6.21 -12.27
N ASN A 165 -3.63 -6.16 -11.23
CA ASN A 165 -3.65 -7.14 -10.15
C ASN A 165 -4.21 -8.51 -10.58
N GLU A 166 -4.94 -8.59 -11.69
CA GLU A 166 -5.52 -9.85 -12.19
C GLU A 166 -4.47 -10.74 -12.86
N TYR A 167 -3.41 -10.13 -13.41
CA TYR A 167 -2.43 -10.86 -14.21
C TYR A 167 -1.29 -11.48 -13.38
N ASP A 168 -1.05 -11.02 -12.14
CA ASP A 168 0.09 -11.43 -11.29
C ASP A 168 1.46 -11.43 -12.03
N LEU A 169 1.61 -10.51 -12.99
CA LEU A 169 2.79 -10.39 -13.84
C LEU A 169 3.43 -9.00 -13.66
N PRO A 170 4.77 -8.91 -13.62
CA PRO A 170 5.44 -7.63 -13.70
C PRO A 170 5.17 -6.96 -15.06
N LEU A 171 5.05 -5.62 -15.09
CA LEU A 171 4.66 -4.82 -16.26
C LEU A 171 5.35 -5.22 -17.58
N ASN A 172 6.66 -5.51 -17.54
CA ASN A 172 7.40 -5.91 -18.75
C ASN A 172 6.93 -7.27 -19.30
N LYS A 173 6.58 -8.23 -18.42
CA LYS A 173 6.01 -9.52 -18.83
C LYS A 173 4.56 -9.37 -19.28
N LEU A 174 3.80 -8.47 -18.65
CA LEU A 174 2.43 -8.16 -19.06
C LEU A 174 2.38 -7.60 -20.50
N ALA A 175 3.28 -6.68 -20.84
CA ALA A 175 3.38 -6.15 -22.20
C ALA A 175 3.60 -7.26 -23.24
N VAL A 176 4.53 -8.20 -22.97
CA VAL A 176 4.79 -9.34 -23.85
C VAL A 176 3.58 -10.28 -23.92
N HIS A 177 2.93 -10.56 -22.78
CA HIS A 177 1.76 -11.43 -22.69
C HIS A 177 0.58 -10.91 -23.52
N ILE A 178 0.39 -9.58 -23.54
CA ILE A 178 -0.68 -8.92 -24.30
C ILE A 178 -0.29 -8.74 -25.79
N GLY A 179 0.96 -9.02 -26.16
CA GLY A 179 1.46 -8.84 -27.53
C GLY A 179 1.99 -7.44 -27.83
N TYR A 180 2.11 -6.58 -26.82
CA TYR A 180 2.62 -5.22 -26.98
C TYR A 180 4.16 -5.20 -27.04
N SER A 181 4.68 -5.02 -28.27
CA SER A 181 6.11 -4.98 -28.55
C SER A 181 6.68 -3.57 -28.40
N SER A 182 7.03 -3.17 -27.17
CA SER A 182 7.75 -1.92 -26.87
C SER A 182 9.13 -2.19 -26.26
N SER A 183 10.10 -1.34 -26.55
CA SER A 183 11.42 -1.36 -25.93
C SER A 183 11.43 -0.87 -24.48
N ASN A 184 10.41 -0.10 -24.06
CA ASN A 184 10.27 0.38 -22.68
C ASN A 184 8.80 0.64 -22.29
N PRO A 185 7.97 -0.41 -22.14
CA PRO A 185 6.54 -0.28 -21.86
C PRO A 185 6.26 0.41 -20.51
N THR A 186 7.16 0.26 -19.53
CA THR A 186 7.04 0.88 -18.21
C THR A 186 7.14 2.41 -18.28
N GLN A 187 8.09 2.95 -19.06
CA GLN A 187 8.23 4.40 -19.22
C GLN A 187 7.09 4.99 -20.04
N GLU A 188 6.61 4.27 -21.04
CA GLU A 188 5.45 4.68 -21.83
C GLU A 188 4.18 4.76 -20.99
N LEU A 189 3.94 3.75 -20.16
CA LEU A 189 2.84 3.75 -19.19
C LEU A 189 2.97 4.92 -18.21
N LYS A 190 4.16 5.16 -17.66
CA LYS A 190 4.39 6.30 -16.76
C LYS A 190 4.02 7.64 -17.41
N ARG A 191 4.47 7.88 -18.66
CA ARG A 191 4.12 9.10 -19.40
C ARG A 191 2.62 9.21 -19.67
N PHE A 192 1.94 8.08 -19.87
CA PHE A 192 0.50 8.03 -20.04
C PHE A 192 -0.22 8.40 -18.73
N ILE A 193 0.22 7.85 -17.60
CA ILE A 193 -0.29 8.18 -16.26
C ILE A 193 -0.07 9.67 -15.94
N ASP A 194 1.11 10.22 -16.25
CA ASP A 194 1.40 11.64 -16.03
C ASP A 194 0.39 12.54 -16.78
N LYS A 195 -0.03 12.15 -18.00
CA LYS A 195 -1.07 12.87 -18.76
C LYS A 195 -2.45 12.75 -18.12
N ILE A 196 -2.80 11.58 -17.60
CA ILE A 196 -4.05 11.39 -16.86
C ILE A 196 -4.04 12.28 -15.62
N SER A 197 -2.93 12.30 -14.86
CA SER A 197 -2.79 13.15 -13.69
C SER A 197 -2.90 14.63 -14.02
N LEU A 198 -2.36 15.09 -15.15
CA LEU A 198 -2.54 16.48 -15.61
C LEU A 198 -4.00 16.80 -15.94
N CYS A 199 -4.75 15.84 -16.49
CA CYS A 199 -6.17 15.98 -16.80
C CYS A 199 -7.04 16.00 -15.53
N THR A 200 -6.66 15.26 -14.48
CA THR A 200 -7.42 15.16 -13.23
C THR A 200 -7.01 16.21 -12.18
N GLN A 201 -5.84 16.82 -12.31
CA GLN A 201 -5.31 17.84 -11.38
C GLN A 201 -6.25 19.06 -11.17
N PRO A 202 -6.95 19.60 -12.19
CA PRO A 202 -7.92 20.68 -11.99
C PRO A 202 -9.06 20.32 -11.03
N HIS A 203 -9.34 19.03 -10.88
CA HIS A 203 -10.33 18.50 -9.96
C HIS A 203 -9.74 18.11 -8.59
N GLY A 204 -8.46 18.43 -8.34
CA GLY A 204 -7.76 18.08 -7.10
C GLY A 204 -7.27 16.63 -7.01
N VAL A 205 -7.36 15.86 -8.11
CA VAL A 205 -6.99 14.44 -8.13
C VAL A 205 -5.63 14.24 -8.81
N VAL A 206 -4.67 13.67 -8.09
CA VAL A 206 -3.31 13.40 -8.59
C VAL A 206 -3.08 11.88 -8.66
N VAL A 207 -2.81 11.39 -9.87
CA VAL A 207 -2.60 9.96 -10.12
C VAL A 207 -1.10 9.67 -10.13
N THR A 208 -0.60 8.95 -9.12
CA THR A 208 0.84 8.64 -8.97
C THR A 208 1.10 7.14 -8.96
N ASN A 209 0.25 6.37 -8.29
CA ASN A 209 0.27 4.91 -8.30
C ASN A 209 -1.13 4.41 -8.68
N PRO A 210 -1.46 4.35 -9.98
CA PRO A 210 -2.82 4.09 -10.42
C PRO A 210 -3.35 2.75 -9.93
N HIS A 211 -2.51 1.71 -9.82
CA HIS A 211 -2.99 0.38 -9.42
C HIS A 211 -3.54 0.40 -7.99
N GLU A 212 -2.79 1.01 -7.06
CA GLU A 212 -3.22 1.15 -5.66
C GLU A 212 -4.38 2.15 -5.53
N GLN A 213 -4.32 3.27 -6.24
CA GLN A 213 -5.34 4.33 -6.14
C GLN A 213 -6.69 3.90 -6.72
N ILE A 214 -6.70 3.20 -7.86
CA ILE A 214 -7.94 2.71 -8.49
C ILE A 214 -8.55 1.60 -7.68
N GLN A 215 -7.73 0.66 -7.19
CA GLN A 215 -8.20 -0.40 -6.31
C GLN A 215 -8.85 0.20 -5.06
N PHE A 216 -8.18 1.16 -4.41
CA PHE A 216 -8.70 1.88 -3.26
C PHE A 216 -10.04 2.57 -3.54
N LEU A 217 -10.17 3.26 -4.68
CA LEU A 217 -11.42 3.91 -5.08
C LEU A 217 -12.54 2.90 -5.35
N ARG A 218 -12.24 1.77 -6.00
CA ARG A 218 -13.20 0.69 -6.26
C ARG A 218 -13.70 0.04 -4.98
N GLU A 219 -12.79 -0.23 -4.04
CA GLU A 219 -13.13 -0.81 -2.73
C GLU A 219 -13.98 0.16 -1.90
N LEU A 220 -13.66 1.47 -1.89
CA LEU A 220 -14.48 2.48 -1.22
C LEU A 220 -15.90 2.57 -1.78
N ILE A 221 -16.05 2.52 -3.11
CA ILE A 221 -17.36 2.52 -3.76
C ILE A 221 -18.13 1.25 -3.39
N ALA A 222 -17.52 0.07 -3.49
CA ALA A 222 -18.16 -1.20 -3.16
C ALA A 222 -18.65 -1.26 -1.70
N HIS A 223 -17.80 -0.88 -0.74
CA HIS A 223 -18.17 -0.87 0.68
C HIS A 223 -19.29 0.11 1.04
N SER A 224 -19.43 1.19 0.27
CA SER A 224 -20.52 2.15 0.47
C SER A 224 -21.84 1.70 -0.13
N GLU A 225 -21.80 0.98 -1.25
CA GLU A 225 -22.98 0.42 -1.91
C GLU A 225 -23.55 -0.78 -1.14
N GLU A 226 -22.71 -1.55 -0.44
CA GLU A 226 -23.13 -2.64 0.46
C GLU A 226 -23.87 -2.16 1.73
N ARG A 227 -23.79 -0.87 2.07
CA ARG A 227 -24.42 -0.28 3.27
C ARG A 227 -25.75 0.45 2.99
N THR A 228 -26.15 0.57 1.72
CA THR A 228 -27.42 1.15 1.26
C THR A 228 -28.40 0.06 0.85
#